data_AF-A0A1Z4EM45-F1
#
_entry.id   AF-A0A1Z4EM45-F1
#
_cell.length_a   1.000
_cell.length_b   1.000
_cell.length_c   1.000
_cell.angle_alpha   90.00
_cell.angle_beta   90.00
_cell.angle_gamma   90.00
#
_symmetry.space_group_name_H-M   'P 1'
#
loop_
_entity.id
_entity.type
_entity.pdbx_description
1 polymer ?
#
loop_
_entity_poly.entity_id
_entity_poly.type
_entity_poly.pdbx_seq_one_letter_code
_entity_poly.pdbx_strand_id
1 'polypeptide(L)'
;MVAAGLAGLLGLTACGHGTPGGPATSSAARPSTVARAPSQAPPGMVGLSPAGVTTRVDVPAESTEEEYYQACHAAKVWMDAQPKAGGQSLLEPYLAMVQAAPSGTPGSWNARWVELTPARQAAVITAARAAAGDECG
;
A
#
# COMPACT_ATOMS: atom_id res chain seq x y z
N MET A 1 -50.00 -11.14 -9.87
CA MET A 1 -50.62 -12.45 -10.14
C MET A 1 -49.52 -13.43 -10.54
N VAL A 2 -49.32 -14.48 -9.72
CA VAL A 2 -48.81 -15.85 -10.02
C VAL A 2 -47.39 -15.93 -10.67
N ALA A 3 -46.41 -16.69 -10.17
CA ALA A 3 -46.47 -18.11 -9.87
C ALA A 3 -45.39 -18.57 -8.87
N ALA A 4 -45.77 -19.56 -8.05
CA ALA A 4 -44.92 -20.36 -7.20
C ALA A 4 -44.36 -21.58 -7.95
N GLY A 5 -43.32 -22.20 -7.37
CA GLY A 5 -42.83 -23.56 -7.67
C GLY A 5 -41.30 -23.61 -7.63
N LEU A 6 -40.62 -24.63 -7.10
CA LEU A 6 -41.01 -25.90 -6.49
C LEU A 6 -39.75 -26.47 -5.79
N ALA A 7 -39.97 -27.28 -4.75
CA ALA A 7 -38.98 -27.84 -3.83
C ALA A 7 -38.14 -29.00 -4.39
N GLY A 8 -37.06 -29.34 -3.64
CA GLY A 8 -36.40 -30.66 -3.61
C GLY A 8 -34.87 -30.55 -3.65
N LEU A 9 -34.03 -31.34 -2.95
CA LEU A 9 -34.17 -32.51 -2.09
C LEU A 9 -32.88 -32.67 -1.24
N LEU A 10 -32.99 -33.44 -0.16
CA LEU A 10 -31.97 -33.80 0.84
C LEU A 10 -30.88 -34.78 0.33
N GLY A 11 -29.72 -34.75 0.99
CA GLY A 11 -28.72 -35.85 1.07
C GLY A 11 -27.28 -35.30 1.15
N LEU A 12 -26.31 -35.79 1.92
CA LEU A 12 -26.15 -36.93 2.84
C LEU A 12 -25.03 -36.56 3.84
N THR A 13 -25.13 -37.05 5.06
CA THR A 13 -24.05 -37.09 6.07
C THR A 13 -22.88 -37.97 5.66
N ALA A 14 -21.64 -37.53 5.89
CA ALA A 14 -20.49 -38.42 6.02
C ALA A 14 -19.51 -37.87 7.08
N CYS A 15 -19.47 -38.54 8.23
CA CYS A 15 -18.49 -38.33 9.29
C CYS A 15 -17.18 -39.05 8.95
N GLY A 16 -16.05 -38.34 8.94
CA GLY A 16 -14.72 -38.92 8.83
C GLY A 16 -14.04 -39.02 10.21
N HIS A 17 -13.85 -40.26 10.68
CA HIS A 17 -13.12 -40.64 11.89
C HIS A 17 -11.62 -40.30 11.81
N GLY A 18 -11.04 -39.89 12.94
CA GLY A 18 -9.65 -39.44 13.05
C GLY A 18 -8.57 -40.54 13.10
N THR A 19 -7.31 -40.10 13.13
CA THR A 19 -6.16 -40.89 13.61
C THR A 19 -5.21 -40.00 14.44
N PRO A 20 -4.64 -40.52 15.54
CA PRO A 20 -3.68 -39.83 16.39
C PRO A 20 -2.23 -40.12 15.95
N GLY A 21 -1.33 -39.17 16.20
CA GLY A 21 0.10 -39.47 16.35
C GLY A 21 1.03 -38.69 15.43
N GLY A 22 1.55 -37.58 15.97
CA GLY A 22 2.80 -36.98 15.52
C GLY A 22 3.42 -36.26 16.73
N PRO A 23 4.67 -36.55 17.12
CA PRO A 23 5.28 -35.96 18.30
C PRO A 23 5.41 -34.45 18.11
N ALA A 24 4.90 -33.67 19.06
CA ALA A 24 5.17 -32.25 19.15
C ALA A 24 6.64 -32.07 19.55
N THR A 25 7.51 -32.00 18.53
CA THR A 25 8.82 -31.38 18.67
C THR A 25 8.60 -29.89 18.94
N SER A 26 8.52 -29.53 20.21
CA SER A 26 8.71 -28.15 20.66
C SER A 26 10.17 -27.77 20.43
N SER A 27 10.46 -27.28 19.22
CA SER A 27 11.73 -26.66 18.90
C SER A 27 11.64 -25.15 19.13
N ALA A 28 12.32 -24.72 20.18
CA ALA A 28 13.11 -23.51 20.31
C ALA A 28 12.56 -22.16 19.78
N ALA A 29 12.33 -21.28 20.76
CA ALA A 29 12.99 -20.00 20.94
C ALA A 29 12.94 -18.91 19.84
N ARG A 30 12.31 -17.81 20.29
CA ARG A 30 12.65 -16.39 20.08
C ARG A 30 11.91 -15.65 18.94
N PRO A 31 11.09 -14.64 19.27
CA PRO A 31 10.66 -13.68 18.27
C PRO A 31 11.90 -12.89 17.84
N SER A 32 12.28 -13.06 16.57
CA SER A 32 13.27 -12.19 15.94
C SER A 32 12.55 -10.91 15.52
N THR A 33 12.42 -9.95 16.45
CA THR A 33 12.21 -8.55 16.09
C THR A 33 13.53 -8.02 15.53
N VAL A 34 13.85 -8.40 14.29
CA VAL A 34 14.84 -7.66 13.51
C VAL A 34 14.10 -6.44 13.01
N ALA A 35 14.37 -5.29 13.64
CA ALA A 35 14.11 -4.00 13.02
C ALA A 35 14.85 -4.02 11.68
N ARG A 36 14.13 -4.29 10.59
CA ARG A 36 14.68 -4.28 9.24
C ARG A 36 15.02 -2.82 8.95
N ALA A 37 16.32 -2.51 8.97
CA ALA A 37 16.80 -1.23 8.46
C ALA A 37 16.17 -0.98 7.08
N PRO A 38 15.73 0.25 6.77
CA PRO A 38 15.09 0.55 5.50
C PRO A 38 16.04 0.15 4.38
N SER A 39 15.71 -0.96 3.73
CA SER A 39 16.52 -1.52 2.65
C SER A 39 16.17 -0.71 1.42
N GLN A 40 17.08 0.12 0.90
CA GLN A 40 16.85 0.81 -0.37
C GLN A 40 16.52 -0.21 -1.46
N ALA A 41 15.59 0.13 -2.35
CA ALA A 41 15.25 -0.72 -3.48
C ALA A 41 16.49 -0.94 -4.37
N PRO A 42 16.70 -2.15 -4.94
CA PRO A 42 17.80 -2.38 -5.87
C PRO A 42 17.75 -1.41 -7.07
N PRO A 43 18.91 -1.04 -7.64
CA PRO A 43 18.97 -0.30 -8.90
C PRO A 43 18.20 -1.04 -10.00
N GLY A 44 17.37 -0.33 -10.76
CA GLY A 44 16.51 -0.92 -11.79
C GLY A 44 15.07 -1.22 -11.34
N MET A 45 14.77 -1.20 -10.03
CA MET A 45 13.40 -1.17 -9.50
C MET A 45 12.88 0.24 -9.23
N VAL A 46 13.70 1.27 -9.43
CA VAL A 46 13.33 2.66 -9.15
C VAL A 46 13.22 3.42 -10.46
N GLY A 47 12.02 3.93 -10.75
CA GLY A 47 11.79 4.84 -11.87
C GLY A 47 11.93 6.28 -11.44
N LEU A 48 12.85 7.00 -12.07
CA LEU A 48 13.08 8.42 -11.83
C LEU A 48 12.48 9.26 -12.99
N SER A 49 11.95 10.43 -12.65
CA SER A 49 11.64 11.45 -13.65
C SER A 49 12.92 12.12 -14.17
N PRO A 50 12.86 12.90 -15.27
CA PRO A 50 14.01 13.69 -15.73
C PRO A 50 14.56 14.67 -14.67
N ALA A 51 13.73 15.09 -13.71
CA ALA A 51 14.13 15.93 -12.58
C ALA A 51 14.75 15.13 -11.41
N GLY A 52 14.88 13.80 -11.53
CA GLY A 52 15.42 12.92 -10.49
C GLY A 52 14.41 12.53 -9.41
N VAL A 53 13.12 12.84 -9.60
CA VAL A 53 12.06 12.48 -8.63
C VAL A 53 11.73 11.00 -8.78
N THR A 54 11.68 10.27 -7.67
CA THR A 54 11.22 8.88 -7.69
C THR A 54 9.72 8.85 -7.96
N THR A 55 9.33 8.34 -9.13
CA THR A 55 7.92 8.27 -9.58
C THR A 55 7.42 6.82 -9.70
N ARG A 56 8.31 5.85 -9.49
CA ARG A 56 7.98 4.42 -9.43
C ARG A 56 8.96 3.70 -8.51
N VAL A 57 8.44 2.74 -7.75
CA VAL A 57 9.24 1.70 -7.10
C VAL A 57 8.56 0.37 -7.45
N ASP A 58 9.25 -0.49 -8.19
CA ASP A 58 8.76 -1.74 -8.79
C ASP A 58 8.68 -2.89 -7.77
N VAL A 59 7.94 -2.64 -6.69
CA VAL A 59 7.55 -3.63 -5.68
C VAL A 59 6.07 -3.41 -5.34
N PRO A 60 5.36 -4.43 -4.81
CA PRO A 60 4.00 -4.24 -4.35
C PRO A 60 3.93 -3.13 -3.29
N ALA A 61 2.95 -2.23 -3.44
CA ALA A 61 2.63 -1.23 -2.44
C ALA A 61 2.16 -1.92 -1.15
N GLU A 62 2.74 -1.54 -0.01
CA GLU A 62 2.34 -2.05 1.30
C GLU A 62 1.77 -0.90 2.14
N SER A 63 0.45 -0.93 2.31
CA SER A 63 -0.31 -0.07 3.21
C SER A 63 -1.63 -0.78 3.54
N THR A 64 -2.21 -0.50 4.69
CA THR A 64 -3.63 -0.82 4.90
C THR A 64 -4.50 0.05 3.99
N GLU A 65 -5.79 -0.28 3.90
CA GLU A 65 -6.78 0.52 3.16
C GLU A 65 -6.89 1.93 3.76
N GLU A 66 -6.97 2.04 5.08
CA GLU A 66 -7.05 3.33 5.78
C GLU A 66 -5.79 4.17 5.59
N GLU A 67 -4.63 3.54 5.64
CA GLU A 67 -3.34 4.20 5.40
C GLU A 67 -3.25 4.72 3.96
N TYR A 68 -3.72 3.95 2.98
CA TYR A 68 -3.83 4.38 1.58
C TYR A 68 -4.74 5.60 1.46
N TYR A 69 -5.95 5.55 2.04
CA TYR A 69 -6.89 6.68 2.00
C TYR A 69 -6.31 7.93 2.65
N GLN A 70 -5.63 7.80 3.79
CA GLN A 70 -4.96 8.93 4.45
C GLN A 70 -3.87 9.54 3.56
N ALA A 71 -3.02 8.70 2.96
CA ALA A 71 -1.95 9.17 2.10
C ALA A 71 -2.50 9.87 0.84
N CYS A 72 -3.53 9.28 0.22
CA CYS A 72 -4.18 9.83 -0.96
C CYS A 72 -4.84 11.17 -0.64
N HIS A 73 -5.62 11.23 0.44
CA HIS A 73 -6.28 12.46 0.87
C HIS A 73 -5.27 13.56 1.21
N ALA A 74 -4.18 13.24 1.92
CA ALA A 74 -3.12 14.20 2.20
C ALA A 74 -2.47 14.74 0.92
N ALA A 75 -2.23 13.86 -0.07
CA ALA A 75 -1.72 14.28 -1.37
C ALA A 75 -2.71 15.20 -2.09
N LYS A 76 -4.00 14.83 -2.10
CA LYS A 76 -5.07 15.62 -2.72
C LYS A 76 -5.18 17.01 -2.12
N VAL A 77 -5.18 17.11 -0.78
CA VAL A 77 -5.19 18.40 -0.06
C VAL A 77 -3.99 19.26 -0.44
N TRP A 78 -2.79 18.66 -0.55
CA TRP A 78 -1.61 19.42 -0.97
C TRP A 78 -1.74 19.91 -2.42
N MET A 79 -2.24 19.06 -3.33
CA MET A 79 -2.42 19.38 -4.75
C MET A 79 -3.46 20.48 -4.95
N ASP A 80 -4.58 20.41 -4.24
CA ASP A 80 -5.65 21.42 -4.31
C ASP A 80 -5.21 22.79 -3.77
N ALA A 81 -4.22 22.82 -2.88
CA ALA A 81 -3.62 24.05 -2.38
C ALA A 81 -2.61 24.69 -3.35
N GLN A 82 -2.18 23.99 -4.41
CA GLN A 82 -1.22 24.56 -5.37
C GLN A 82 -1.91 25.48 -6.38
N PRO A 83 -1.20 26.51 -6.90
CA PRO A 83 -1.66 27.25 -8.05
C PRO A 83 -1.91 26.31 -9.23
N LYS A 84 -3.11 26.34 -9.80
CA LYS A 84 -3.46 25.55 -10.99
C LYS A 84 -2.73 26.12 -12.21
N ALA A 85 -1.50 25.70 -12.41
CA ALA A 85 -0.74 26.03 -13.60
C ALA A 85 -1.26 25.16 -14.75
N GLY A 86 -2.21 25.68 -15.54
CA GLY A 86 -2.48 25.19 -16.90
C GLY A 86 -2.70 23.69 -17.11
N GLY A 87 -3.45 23.00 -16.24
CA GLY A 87 -3.86 21.60 -16.45
C GLY A 87 -2.74 20.56 -16.36
N GLN A 88 -1.55 20.94 -15.89
CA GLN A 88 -0.45 19.99 -15.69
C GLN A 88 -0.66 19.17 -14.41
N SER A 89 -0.32 17.89 -14.46
CA SER A 89 -0.41 17.00 -13.29
C SER A 89 0.50 17.47 -12.16
N LEU A 90 -0.04 17.53 -10.94
CA LEU A 90 0.70 17.89 -9.73
C LEU A 90 1.38 16.68 -9.05
N LEU A 91 1.36 15.51 -9.69
CA LEU A 91 1.96 14.28 -9.16
C LEU A 91 3.45 14.44 -8.86
N GLU A 92 4.23 14.87 -9.85
CA GLU A 92 5.68 14.97 -9.71
C GLU A 92 6.12 16.08 -8.74
N PRO A 93 5.52 17.30 -8.78
CA PRO A 93 5.75 18.31 -7.75
C PRO A 93 5.46 17.82 -6.33
N TYR A 94 4.38 17.06 -6.13
CA TYR A 94 4.05 16.49 -4.84
C TYR A 94 5.11 15.47 -4.37
N LEU A 95 5.48 14.53 -5.25
CA LEU A 95 6.49 13.51 -4.94
C LEU A 95 7.86 14.14 -4.66
N ALA A 96 8.22 15.20 -5.38
CA ALA A 96 9.44 15.97 -5.11
C ALA A 96 9.42 16.56 -3.69
N MET A 97 8.29 17.16 -3.29
CA MET A 97 8.11 17.72 -1.94
C MET A 97 8.25 16.64 -0.86
N VAL A 98 7.56 15.50 -0.99
CA VAL A 98 7.64 14.39 -0.03
C VAL A 98 9.06 13.83 0.08
N GLN A 99 9.76 13.71 -1.05
CA GLN A 99 11.13 13.16 -1.10
C GLN A 99 12.19 14.09 -0.53
N ALA A 100 12.00 15.40 -0.69
CA ALA A 100 12.92 16.40 -0.17
C ALA A 100 12.63 16.81 1.29
N ALA A 101 11.47 16.43 1.83
CA ALA A 101 11.06 16.86 3.16
C ALA A 101 12.06 16.40 4.24
N PRO A 102 12.60 17.34 5.05
CA PRO A 102 13.57 17.00 6.09
C PRO A 102 12.93 16.22 7.24
N SER A 103 11.62 16.37 7.41
CA SER A 103 10.75 15.58 8.29
C SER A 103 9.76 14.79 7.45
N GLY A 104 9.03 13.85 8.07
CA GLY A 104 7.94 13.20 7.36
C GLY A 104 6.79 14.14 7.03
N THR A 105 5.94 13.70 6.11
CA THR A 105 4.77 14.43 5.64
C THR A 105 3.50 13.66 5.97
N PRO A 106 2.32 14.31 6.00
CA PRO A 106 1.06 13.60 6.22
C PRO A 106 0.81 12.47 5.19
N GLY A 107 1.26 12.65 3.94
CA GLY A 107 1.13 11.63 2.90
C GLY A 107 2.15 10.49 2.97
N SER A 108 3.10 10.56 3.89
CA SER A 108 4.08 9.51 4.17
C SER A 108 3.99 9.02 5.63
N TRP A 109 2.79 9.12 6.22
CA TRP A 109 2.51 8.76 7.62
C TRP A 109 3.47 9.42 8.63
N ASN A 110 3.90 10.65 8.32
CA ASN A 110 4.88 11.41 9.08
C ASN A 110 6.26 10.75 9.23
N ALA A 111 6.59 9.75 8.40
CA ALA A 111 7.94 9.23 8.22
C ALA A 111 8.65 9.94 7.06
N ARG A 112 9.97 10.11 7.17
CA ARG A 112 10.77 10.70 6.08
C ARG A 112 10.84 9.70 4.92
N TRP A 113 10.90 10.20 3.69
CA TRP A 113 11.00 9.34 2.50
C TRP A 113 12.11 8.28 2.59
N VAL A 114 13.27 8.69 3.09
CA VAL A 114 14.46 7.82 3.25
C VAL A 114 14.33 6.78 4.36
N GLU A 115 13.34 6.92 5.25
CA GLU A 115 13.06 5.99 6.34
C GLU A 115 12.00 4.94 5.95
N LEU A 116 11.31 5.16 4.82
CA LEU A 116 10.32 4.23 4.29
C LEU A 116 11.00 2.99 3.69
N THR A 117 10.35 1.84 3.83
CA THR A 117 10.68 0.65 3.04
C THR A 117 10.31 0.89 1.56
N PRO A 118 10.88 0.15 0.61
CA PRO A 118 10.50 0.24 -0.80
C PRO A 118 9.00 0.03 -1.03
N ALA A 119 8.38 -0.90 -0.29
CA ALA A 119 6.95 -1.18 -0.37
C ALA A 119 6.10 -0.01 0.15
N ARG A 120 6.57 0.67 1.20
CA ARG A 120 5.95 1.91 1.70
C ARG A 120 6.15 3.09 0.74
N GLN A 121 7.31 3.21 0.10
CA GLN A 121 7.54 4.20 -0.96
C GLN A 121 6.60 3.96 -2.16
N ALA A 122 6.43 2.71 -2.57
CA ALA A 122 5.47 2.33 -3.62
C ALA A 122 4.02 2.67 -3.23
N ALA A 123 3.64 2.50 -1.96
CA ALA A 123 2.33 2.90 -1.46
C ALA A 123 2.11 4.43 -1.51
N VAL A 124 3.10 5.24 -1.10
CA VAL A 124 3.03 6.71 -1.22
C VAL A 124 2.90 7.14 -2.69
N ILE A 125 3.66 6.53 -3.61
CA ILE A 125 3.58 6.84 -5.04
C ILE A 125 2.20 6.47 -5.62
N THR A 126 1.67 5.31 -5.25
CA THR A 126 0.35 4.85 -5.70
C THR A 126 -0.74 5.80 -5.22
N ALA A 127 -0.73 6.16 -3.93
CA ALA A 127 -1.68 7.11 -3.36
C ALA A 127 -1.57 8.51 -3.99
N ALA A 128 -0.35 9.00 -4.24
CA ALA A 128 -0.13 10.27 -4.92
C ALA A 128 -0.67 10.28 -6.36
N ARG A 129 -0.52 9.17 -7.08
CA ARG A 129 -1.06 9.02 -8.44
C ARG A 129 -2.58 9.07 -8.44
N ALA A 130 -3.22 8.34 -7.54
CA ALA A 130 -4.67 8.37 -7.38
C ALA A 130 -5.17 9.78 -7.04
N ALA A 131 -4.48 10.49 -6.13
CA ALA A 131 -4.82 11.88 -5.81
C ALA A 131 -4.73 12.82 -7.02
N ALA A 132 -3.71 12.66 -7.85
CA ALA A 132 -3.55 13.45 -9.07
C ALA A 132 -4.59 13.12 -10.15
N GLY A 133 -5.21 11.94 -10.09
CA GLY A 133 -6.28 11.48 -10.97
C GLY A 133 -7.70 11.70 -10.44
N ASP A 134 -7.86 12.31 -9.26
CA ASP A 134 -9.15 12.43 -8.55
C ASP A 134 -9.76 11.05 -8.17
N GLU A 135 -8.91 10.07 -7.86
CA GLU A 135 -9.26 8.66 -7.57
C GLU A 135 -9.02 8.27 -6.09
N CYS A 136 -9.05 9.25 -5.17
CA CYS A 136 -9.03 8.96 -3.73
C CYS A 136 -10.40 8.45 -3.27
N GLY A 137 -10.76 7.21 -3.62
CA GLY A 137 -12.06 6.59 -3.31
C GLY A 137 -12.01 5.08 -3.39
#